data_AF-A0AAI9WXK4-F1
#
_entry.id   AF-A0AAI9WXK4-F1
#
_cell.length_a   1.000
_cell.length_b   1.000
_cell.length_c   1.000
_cell.angle_alpha   90.00
_cell.angle_beta   90.00
_cell.angle_gamma   90.00
#
_symmetry.space_group_name_H-M   'P 1'
#
loop_
_entity.id
_entity.type
_entity.pdbx_description
1 polymer ?
#
loop_
_entity_poly.entity_id
_entity_poly.type
_entity_poly.pdbx_seq_one_letter_code
_entity_poly.pdbx_strand_id
1 'polypeptide(L)'
;MSVNPLQEILTGQQFQQCVNFYEADQRLDQNDRLTIATALQSIALKSNLVGYTCGMLGFFAPTAYFKLAKKPAPTPWFLIQYPFLSLCLGFGTLIVGNNVTTKHLFNKAKQDVTQYPPNANVYNIWQNMSYQNIGAYTLYYFRTSFNPMFIIRDPRLATKGPLIDEKLRQKQGNNTHFTDAVGLGNYDNQGNRHDLGVVDKLKLHHGFDVSKDT
;
A
#
# COMPACT_ATOMS: atom_id res chain seq x y z
N MET A 1 25.32 -21.10 -12.42
CA MET A 1 24.03 -20.55 -12.90
C MET A 1 23.46 -19.71 -11.78
N SER A 2 23.21 -18.41 -11.96
CA SER A 2 22.60 -17.60 -10.91
C SER A 2 21.14 -18.03 -10.75
N VAL A 3 20.80 -18.59 -9.60
CA VAL A 3 19.43 -18.95 -9.27
C VAL A 3 18.61 -17.66 -9.15
N ASN A 4 17.51 -17.56 -9.90
CA ASN A 4 16.62 -16.42 -9.82
C ASN A 4 16.02 -16.35 -8.40
N PRO A 5 16.24 -15.27 -7.63
CA PRO A 5 15.82 -15.19 -6.23
C PRO A 5 14.30 -15.24 -6.07
N LEU A 6 13.53 -14.83 -7.07
CA LEU A 6 12.07 -14.92 -7.01
C LEU A 6 11.60 -16.37 -7.11
N GLN A 7 12.32 -17.22 -7.82
CA GLN A 7 12.02 -18.65 -7.91
C GLN A 7 12.34 -19.42 -6.61
N GLU A 8 13.13 -18.84 -5.71
CA GLU A 8 13.42 -19.41 -4.39
C GLU A 8 12.32 -19.12 -3.36
N ILE A 9 11.57 -18.03 -3.54
CA ILE A 9 10.53 -17.57 -2.61
C ILE A 9 9.14 -17.94 -3.12
N LEU A 10 8.91 -17.83 -4.43
CA LEU A 10 7.61 -18.03 -5.05
C LEU A 10 7.45 -19.47 -5.52
N THR A 11 6.23 -19.99 -5.43
CA THR A 11 5.88 -21.24 -6.13
C THR A 11 5.96 -21.04 -7.64
N GLY A 12 6.16 -22.12 -8.40
CA GLY A 12 6.23 -22.03 -9.88
C GLY A 12 5.00 -21.36 -10.49
N GLN A 13 3.81 -21.57 -9.92
CA GLN A 13 2.57 -20.92 -10.34
C GLN A 13 2.58 -19.41 -10.05
N GLN A 14 3.02 -19.00 -8.85
CA GLN A 14 3.13 -17.59 -8.49
C GLN A 14 4.15 -16.86 -9.36
N PHE A 15 5.29 -17.50 -9.63
CA PHE A 15 6.31 -16.96 -10.52
C PHE A 15 5.74 -16.76 -11.94
N GLN A 16 5.03 -17.75 -12.48
CA GLN A 16 4.40 -17.62 -13.80
C GLN A 16 3.32 -16.52 -13.82
N GLN A 17 2.57 -16.32 -12.73
CA GLN A 17 1.63 -15.19 -12.63
C GLN A 17 2.33 -13.84 -12.68
N CYS A 18 3.48 -13.69 -12.02
CA CYS A 18 4.30 -12.48 -12.13
C CYS A 18 4.80 -12.25 -13.55
N VAL A 19 5.24 -13.30 -14.24
CA VAL A 19 5.64 -13.23 -15.65
C VAL A 19 4.46 -12.80 -16.54
N ASN A 20 3.30 -13.44 -16.42
CA ASN A 20 2.13 -13.13 -17.23
C ASN A 20 1.64 -11.69 -17.00
N PHE A 21 1.67 -11.24 -15.75
CA PHE A 21 1.38 -9.85 -15.39
C PHE A 21 2.37 -8.88 -16.04
N TYR A 22 3.68 -9.17 -15.94
CA TYR A 22 4.72 -8.34 -16.56
C TYR A 22 4.51 -8.24 -18.07
N GLU A 23 4.30 -9.35 -18.77
CA GLU A 23 4.10 -9.37 -20.21
C GLU A 23 2.84 -8.61 -20.65
N ALA A 24 1.76 -8.68 -19.86
CA ALA A 24 0.56 -7.89 -20.09
C ALA A 24 0.81 -6.39 -19.85
N ASP A 25 1.55 -6.03 -18.79
CA ASP A 25 1.84 -4.64 -18.42
C ASP A 25 2.73 -3.93 -19.45
N GLN A 26 3.70 -4.64 -20.04
CA GLN A 26 4.59 -4.06 -21.07
C GLN A 26 3.86 -3.66 -22.35
N ARG A 27 2.62 -4.14 -22.57
CA ARG A 27 1.80 -3.77 -23.73
C ARG A 27 0.97 -2.51 -23.51
N LEU A 28 0.92 -1.99 -22.29
CA LEU A 28 0.12 -0.81 -21.94
C LEU A 28 0.84 0.47 -22.31
N ASP A 29 0.13 1.37 -22.96
CA ASP A 29 0.58 2.75 -23.13
C ASP A 29 0.27 3.60 -21.87
N GLN A 30 0.62 4.88 -21.91
CA GLN A 30 0.40 5.78 -20.78
C GLN A 30 -1.10 6.05 -20.50
N ASN A 31 -1.93 6.07 -21.55
CA ASN A 31 -3.36 6.33 -21.43
C ASN A 31 -4.10 5.13 -20.86
N ASP A 32 -3.70 3.91 -21.26
CA ASP A 32 -4.16 2.64 -20.71
C ASP A 32 -3.86 2.60 -19.21
N ARG A 33 -2.62 2.96 -18.81
CA ARG A 33 -2.21 3.04 -17.40
C ARG A 33 -3.05 4.03 -16.61
N LEU A 34 -3.31 5.21 -17.15
CA LEU A 34 -4.17 6.22 -16.52
C LEU A 34 -5.62 5.72 -16.36
N THR A 35 -6.14 5.02 -17.38
CA THR A 35 -7.47 4.42 -17.35
C THR A 35 -7.59 3.39 -16.23
N ILE A 36 -6.60 2.50 -16.11
CA ILE A 36 -6.55 1.48 -15.05
C ILE A 36 -6.40 2.15 -13.68
N ALA A 37 -5.51 3.14 -13.55
CA ALA A 37 -5.31 3.88 -12.31
C ALA A 37 -6.61 4.54 -11.83
N THR A 38 -7.32 5.22 -12.74
CA THR A 38 -8.59 5.89 -12.45
C THR A 38 -9.66 4.89 -12.01
N ALA A 39 -9.74 3.73 -12.67
CA ALA A 39 -10.67 2.67 -12.29
C ALA A 39 -10.37 2.10 -10.89
N LEU A 40 -9.10 1.79 -10.60
CA LEU A 40 -8.68 1.26 -9.29
C LEU A 40 -8.86 2.29 -8.17
N GLN A 41 -8.55 3.56 -8.41
CA GLN A 41 -8.81 4.64 -7.46
C GLN A 41 -10.31 4.83 -7.19
N SER A 42 -11.14 4.76 -8.22
CA SER A 42 -12.60 4.84 -8.07
C SER A 42 -13.13 3.69 -7.19
N ILE A 43 -12.60 2.48 -7.37
CA ILE A 43 -12.92 1.34 -6.50
C ILE A 43 -12.51 1.65 -5.05
N ALA A 44 -11.26 2.09 -4.83
CA ALA A 44 -10.75 2.37 -3.50
C ALA A 44 -11.53 3.50 -2.78
N LEU A 45 -11.87 4.56 -3.49
CA LEU A 45 -12.65 5.68 -2.93
C LEU A 45 -14.06 5.23 -2.54
N LYS A 46 -14.75 4.51 -3.43
CA LYS A 46 -16.11 4.02 -3.18
C LYS A 46 -16.15 3.00 -2.03
N SER A 47 -15.18 2.08 -1.99
CA SER A 47 -15.14 1.06 -0.94
C SER A 47 -14.78 1.65 0.42
N ASN A 48 -13.84 2.62 0.47
CA ASN A 48 -13.53 3.35 1.69
C ASN A 48 -14.73 4.16 2.20
N LEU A 49 -15.46 4.84 1.32
CA LEU A 49 -16.67 5.57 1.70
C LEU A 49 -17.73 4.64 2.32
N VAL A 50 -17.97 3.49 1.71
CA VAL A 50 -18.90 2.48 2.27
C VAL A 50 -18.35 1.92 3.58
N GLY A 51 -17.06 1.59 3.66
CA GLY A 51 -16.41 1.11 4.87
C GLY A 51 -16.55 2.10 6.04
N TYR A 52 -16.28 3.39 5.82
CA TYR A 52 -16.44 4.42 6.83
C TYR A 52 -17.91 4.59 7.25
N THR A 53 -18.84 4.54 6.30
CA THR A 53 -20.27 4.61 6.59
C THR A 53 -20.73 3.42 7.44
N CYS A 54 -20.36 2.20 7.04
CA CYS A 54 -20.64 1.00 7.82
C CYS A 54 -20.01 1.08 9.22
N GLY A 55 -18.77 1.55 9.32
CA GLY A 55 -18.07 1.73 10.58
C GLY A 55 -18.76 2.72 11.51
N MET A 56 -19.23 3.86 10.99
CA MET A 56 -20.01 4.82 11.77
C MET A 56 -21.32 4.19 12.25
N LEU A 57 -22.04 3.48 11.38
CA LEU A 57 -23.28 2.80 11.77
C LEU A 57 -23.04 1.73 12.83
N GLY A 58 -22.00 0.91 12.68
CA GLY A 58 -21.62 -0.11 13.67
C GLY A 58 -21.20 0.51 15.00
N PHE A 59 -20.50 1.65 14.97
CA PHE A 59 -20.09 2.38 16.17
C PHE A 59 -21.28 2.94 16.94
N PHE A 60 -22.26 3.54 16.25
CA PHE A 60 -23.43 4.10 16.91
C PHE A 60 -24.54 3.07 17.19
N ALA A 61 -24.47 1.86 16.61
CA ALA A 61 -25.53 0.85 16.71
C ALA A 61 -25.89 0.48 18.16
N PRO A 62 -24.94 0.18 19.09
CA PRO A 62 -25.31 -0.08 20.49
C PRO A 62 -26.02 1.10 21.12
N THR A 63 -25.48 2.31 20.93
CA THR A 63 -26.04 3.53 21.51
C THR A 63 -27.45 3.79 20.99
N ALA A 64 -27.71 3.61 19.69
CA ALA A 64 -29.03 3.72 19.10
C ALA A 64 -29.99 2.64 19.63
N TYR A 65 -29.55 1.38 19.69
CA TYR A 65 -30.35 0.26 20.19
C TYR A 65 -30.84 0.50 21.61
N PHE A 66 -29.96 0.87 22.54
CA PHE A 66 -30.33 1.07 23.94
C PHE A 66 -31.19 2.33 24.16
N LYS A 67 -30.96 3.40 23.39
CA LYS A 67 -31.83 4.59 23.41
C LYS A 67 -33.24 4.28 22.87
N LEU A 68 -33.35 3.53 21.78
CA LEU A 68 -34.64 3.17 21.16
C LEU A 68 -35.40 2.11 21.96
N ALA A 69 -34.70 1.14 22.56
CA ALA A 69 -35.28 0.07 23.35
C ALA A 69 -35.69 0.50 24.78
N LYS A 70 -35.58 1.79 25.13
CA LYS A 70 -35.87 2.36 26.46
C LYS A 70 -35.23 1.59 27.63
N LYS A 71 -34.08 0.95 27.40
CA LYS A 71 -33.34 0.24 28.45
C LYS A 71 -32.55 1.27 29.29
N PRO A 72 -32.37 1.03 30.60
CA PRO A 72 -31.57 1.92 31.43
C PRO A 72 -30.18 2.06 30.83
N ALA A 73 -29.83 3.29 30.45
CA ALA A 73 -28.51 3.61 29.94
C ALA A 73 -27.52 3.50 31.11
N PRO A 74 -26.43 2.72 30.98
CA PRO A 74 -25.55 2.42 32.11
C PRO A 74 -24.78 3.64 32.64
N THR A 75 -24.78 4.79 31.95
CA THR A 75 -24.13 6.02 32.44
C THR A 75 -24.67 7.27 31.70
N PRO A 76 -25.09 8.34 32.41
CA PRO A 76 -25.58 9.57 31.79
C PRO A 76 -24.46 10.53 31.32
N TRP A 77 -23.21 10.30 31.72
CA TRP A 77 -22.07 11.17 31.42
C TRP A 77 -21.38 10.91 30.07
N PHE A 78 -21.64 9.77 29.42
CA PHE A 78 -21.02 9.41 28.14
C PHE A 78 -22.04 9.48 27.00
N LEU A 79 -21.68 10.17 25.91
CA LEU A 79 -22.47 10.25 24.68
C LEU A 79 -22.64 8.89 23.99
N ILE A 80 -21.68 7.97 24.19
CA ILE A 80 -21.64 6.63 23.61
C ILE A 80 -21.88 5.60 24.72
N GLN A 81 -22.90 4.78 24.56
CA GLN A 81 -23.21 3.69 25.46
C GLN A 81 -22.39 2.45 25.06
N TYR A 82 -21.69 1.84 26.01
CA TYR A 82 -20.75 0.74 25.79
C TYR A 82 -19.65 1.08 24.76
N PRO A 83 -18.68 1.93 25.11
CA PRO A 83 -17.65 2.41 24.19
C PRO A 83 -16.81 1.29 23.57
N PHE A 84 -16.47 0.24 24.32
CA PHE A 84 -15.70 -0.88 23.80
C PHE A 84 -16.50 -1.71 22.77
N LEU A 85 -17.77 -2.03 23.06
CA LEU A 85 -18.62 -2.75 22.12
C LEU A 85 -18.86 -1.93 20.85
N SER A 86 -19.11 -0.63 21.01
CA SER A 86 -19.24 0.33 19.90
C SER A 86 -17.97 0.37 19.05
N LEU A 87 -16.79 0.39 19.69
CA LEU A 87 -15.50 0.33 19.00
C LEU A 87 -15.35 -0.97 18.18
N CYS A 88 -15.60 -2.13 18.80
CA CYS A 88 -15.50 -3.43 18.13
C CYS A 88 -16.46 -3.55 16.95
N LEU A 89 -17.72 -3.13 17.11
CA LEU A 89 -18.70 -3.14 16.03
C LEU A 89 -18.34 -2.13 14.94
N GLY A 90 -17.86 -0.95 15.31
CA GLY A 90 -17.40 0.06 14.35
C GLY A 90 -16.25 -0.45 13.49
N PHE A 91 -15.18 -0.96 14.09
CA PHE A 91 -14.07 -1.52 13.31
C PHE A 91 -14.47 -2.78 12.53
N GLY A 92 -15.25 -3.68 13.13
CA GLY A 92 -15.70 -4.91 12.47
C GLY A 92 -16.53 -4.61 11.23
N THR A 93 -17.52 -3.72 11.34
CA THR A 93 -18.36 -3.31 10.20
C THR A 93 -17.59 -2.50 9.17
N LEU A 94 -16.60 -1.70 9.58
CA LEU A 94 -15.71 -1.00 8.65
C LEU A 94 -14.91 -1.98 7.79
N ILE A 95 -14.23 -2.94 8.41
CA ILE A 95 -13.37 -3.91 7.71
C ILE A 95 -14.21 -4.78 6.80
N VAL A 96 -15.33 -5.32 7.31
CA VAL A 96 -16.22 -6.19 6.52
C VAL A 96 -16.87 -5.41 5.39
N GLY A 97 -17.43 -4.23 5.65
CA GLY A 97 -18.06 -3.38 4.65
C GLY A 97 -17.09 -3.02 3.53
N ASN A 98 -15.88 -2.56 3.88
CA ASN A 98 -14.87 -2.22 2.90
C ASN A 98 -14.46 -3.44 2.06
N ASN A 99 -14.18 -4.60 2.68
CA ASN A 99 -13.75 -5.79 1.95
C ASN A 99 -14.83 -6.34 1.01
N VAL A 100 -16.08 -6.41 1.48
CA VAL A 100 -17.20 -6.89 0.65
C VAL A 100 -17.42 -5.97 -0.54
N THR A 101 -17.45 -4.65 -0.30
CA THR A 101 -17.64 -3.66 -1.37
C THR A 101 -16.47 -3.64 -2.35
N THR A 102 -15.22 -3.68 -1.87
CA THR A 102 -14.04 -3.71 -2.75
C THR A 102 -14.08 -4.94 -3.66
N LYS A 103 -14.37 -6.12 -3.10
CA LYS A 103 -14.48 -7.36 -3.88
C LYS A 103 -15.59 -7.29 -4.91
N HIS A 104 -16.75 -6.75 -4.54
CA HIS A 104 -17.87 -6.58 -5.46
C HIS A 104 -17.52 -5.63 -6.61
N LEU A 105 -16.99 -4.44 -6.29
CA LEU A 105 -16.63 -3.43 -7.30
C LEU A 105 -15.49 -3.88 -8.21
N PHE A 106 -14.49 -4.59 -7.68
CA PHE A 106 -13.41 -5.17 -8.47
C PHE A 106 -13.92 -6.22 -9.46
N ASN A 107 -14.75 -7.16 -8.99
CA ASN A 107 -15.33 -8.17 -9.86
C ASN A 107 -16.24 -7.56 -10.92
N LYS A 108 -17.00 -6.52 -10.57
CA LYS A 108 -17.81 -5.77 -11.52
C LYS A 108 -16.93 -5.11 -12.59
N ALA A 109 -15.88 -4.40 -12.19
CA ALA A 109 -14.94 -3.77 -13.14
C ALA A 109 -14.29 -4.81 -14.07
N LYS A 110 -13.91 -5.98 -13.54
CA LYS A 110 -13.36 -7.08 -14.35
C LYS A 110 -14.40 -7.65 -15.33
N GLN A 111 -15.66 -7.77 -14.93
CA GLN A 111 -16.76 -8.20 -15.80
C GLN A 111 -17.05 -7.17 -16.88
N ASP A 112 -17.12 -5.89 -16.51
CA ASP A 112 -17.38 -4.77 -17.43
C ASP A 112 -16.30 -4.74 -18.53
N VAL A 113 -15.02 -4.86 -18.16
CA VAL A 113 -13.90 -4.93 -19.11
C VAL A 113 -13.93 -6.21 -19.97
N THR A 114 -14.53 -7.29 -19.47
CA THR A 114 -14.69 -8.54 -20.24
C THR A 114 -15.81 -8.46 -21.26
N GLN A 115 -16.90 -7.77 -20.93
CA GLN A 115 -18.06 -7.62 -21.83
C GLN A 115 -17.87 -6.48 -22.84
N TYR A 116 -17.23 -5.39 -22.40
CA TYR A 116 -16.99 -4.20 -23.22
C TYR A 116 -15.54 -3.76 -23.06
N PRO A 117 -14.59 -4.46 -23.69
CA PRO A 117 -13.18 -4.14 -23.55
C PRO A 117 -12.89 -2.78 -24.20
N PRO A 118 -12.40 -1.78 -23.43
CA PRO A 118 -12.01 -0.50 -24.01
C PRO A 118 -10.79 -0.65 -24.92
N ASN A 119 -9.89 -1.58 -24.59
CA ASN A 119 -8.71 -1.97 -25.35
C ASN A 119 -8.33 -3.42 -24.99
N ALA A 120 -7.80 -4.19 -25.94
CA ALA A 120 -7.30 -5.55 -25.72
C ALA A 120 -6.18 -5.59 -24.67
N ASN A 121 -5.32 -4.57 -24.62
CA ASN A 121 -4.23 -4.50 -23.64
C ASN A 121 -4.75 -4.32 -22.21
N VAL A 122 -5.71 -3.40 -22.04
CA VAL A 122 -6.42 -3.19 -20.76
C VAL A 122 -7.16 -4.47 -20.34
N TYR A 123 -7.83 -5.16 -21.26
CA TYR A 123 -8.46 -6.44 -20.95
C TYR A 123 -7.46 -7.47 -20.41
N ASN A 124 -6.32 -7.65 -21.10
CA ASN A 124 -5.30 -8.63 -20.73
C ASN A 124 -4.73 -8.39 -19.32
N ILE A 125 -4.50 -7.14 -18.93
CA ILE A 125 -3.98 -6.83 -17.60
C ILE A 125 -5.02 -7.07 -16.51
N TRP A 126 -6.30 -6.75 -16.74
CA TRP A 126 -7.39 -7.05 -15.81
C TRP A 126 -7.57 -8.54 -15.56
N GLN A 127 -7.26 -9.39 -16.55
CA GLN A 127 -7.26 -10.84 -16.34
C GLN A 127 -6.11 -11.32 -15.44
N ASN A 128 -4.95 -10.65 -15.51
CA ASN A 128 -3.75 -10.99 -14.75
C ASN A 128 -3.68 -10.32 -13.35
N MET A 129 -4.58 -9.38 -13.03
CA MET A 129 -4.69 -8.81 -11.69
C MET A 129 -5.48 -9.70 -10.73
N SER A 130 -4.92 -9.92 -9.54
CA SER A 130 -5.60 -10.60 -8.43
C SER A 130 -6.28 -9.60 -7.47
N TYR A 131 -7.44 -9.98 -6.93
CA TYR A 131 -8.13 -9.17 -5.94
C TYR A 131 -7.31 -9.00 -4.65
N GLN A 132 -6.59 -10.05 -4.23
CA GLN A 132 -5.80 -10.06 -2.99
C GLN A 132 -4.76 -8.93 -2.96
N ASN A 133 -4.26 -8.52 -4.12
CA ASN A 133 -3.22 -7.50 -4.27
C ASN A 133 -3.76 -6.16 -4.82
N ILE A 134 -5.07 -5.91 -4.76
CA ILE A 134 -5.69 -4.71 -5.34
C ILE A 134 -5.08 -3.40 -4.83
N GLY A 135 -4.70 -3.34 -3.54
CA GLY A 135 -4.03 -2.16 -2.98
C GLY A 135 -2.67 -1.89 -3.62
N ALA A 136 -1.88 -2.95 -3.86
CA ALA A 136 -0.59 -2.85 -4.53
C ALA A 136 -0.76 -2.41 -5.99
N TYR A 137 -1.74 -2.98 -6.71
CA TYR A 137 -2.04 -2.56 -8.09
C TYR A 137 -2.51 -1.10 -8.15
N THR A 138 -3.33 -0.66 -7.19
CA THR A 138 -3.82 0.73 -7.13
C THR A 138 -2.65 1.70 -7.00
N LEU A 139 -1.71 1.44 -6.08
CA LEU A 139 -0.52 2.27 -5.91
C LEU A 139 0.42 2.19 -7.12
N TYR A 140 0.60 0.99 -7.68
CA TYR A 140 1.45 0.75 -8.84
C TYR A 140 0.99 1.53 -10.08
N TYR A 141 -0.29 1.42 -10.44
CA TYR A 141 -0.85 2.12 -11.59
C TYR A 141 -0.93 3.61 -11.37
N PHE A 142 -1.22 4.06 -10.13
CA PHE A 142 -1.14 5.47 -9.80
C PHE A 142 0.26 6.03 -10.04
N ARG A 143 1.33 5.35 -9.60
CA ARG A 143 2.70 5.85 -9.80
C ARG A 143 3.15 5.77 -11.26
N THR A 144 2.86 4.65 -11.93
CA THR A 144 3.27 4.45 -13.33
C THR A 144 2.49 5.31 -14.33
N SER A 145 1.27 5.73 -13.99
CA SER A 145 0.50 6.70 -14.79
C SER A 145 1.08 8.13 -14.76
N PHE A 146 1.96 8.46 -13.82
CA PHE A 146 2.70 9.73 -13.85
C PHE A 146 4.13 9.56 -14.37
N ASN A 147 4.81 8.48 -14.01
CA ASN A 147 6.21 8.27 -14.37
C ASN A 147 6.50 6.81 -14.75
N PRO A 148 6.87 6.54 -16.03
CA PRO A 148 7.24 5.21 -16.51
C PRO A 148 8.43 4.57 -15.79
N MET A 149 9.26 5.35 -15.08
CA MET A 149 10.41 4.82 -14.32
C MET A 149 10.00 3.79 -13.26
N PHE A 150 8.76 3.85 -12.77
CA PHE A 150 8.25 2.92 -11.76
C PHE A 150 7.72 1.61 -12.33
N ILE A 151 7.77 1.41 -13.65
CA ILE A 151 7.34 0.16 -14.29
C ILE A 151 8.22 -0.99 -13.78
N ILE A 152 7.57 -2.08 -13.38
CA ILE A 152 8.26 -3.26 -12.84
C ILE A 152 9.14 -3.89 -13.93
N ARG A 153 10.35 -4.31 -13.52
CA ARG A 153 11.32 -4.99 -14.40
C ARG A 153 10.95 -6.47 -14.56
N ASP A 154 11.49 -7.09 -15.61
CA ASP A 154 11.24 -8.51 -15.92
C ASP A 154 11.59 -9.42 -14.71
N PRO A 155 10.62 -10.17 -14.15
CA PRO A 155 10.86 -11.08 -13.05
C PRO A 155 11.84 -12.22 -13.41
N ARG A 156 12.00 -12.57 -14.69
CA ARG A 156 12.95 -13.60 -15.15
C ARG A 156 14.40 -13.17 -14.98
N LEU A 157 14.66 -11.86 -15.10
CA LEU A 157 15.98 -11.25 -14.97
C LEU A 157 16.30 -10.84 -13.53
N ALA A 158 15.41 -11.18 -12.58
CA ALA A 158 15.70 -10.97 -11.18
C ALA A 158 17.00 -11.70 -10.82
N THR A 159 17.97 -10.93 -10.36
CA THR A 159 19.26 -11.44 -9.93
C THR A 159 19.37 -11.23 -8.43
N LYS A 160 20.08 -12.11 -7.72
CA LYS A 160 20.58 -11.86 -6.36
C LYS A 160 21.65 -10.75 -6.42
N GLY A 161 21.25 -9.56 -6.84
CA GLY A 161 22.09 -8.39 -7.01
C GLY A 161 21.49 -7.26 -6.19
N PRO A 162 22.17 -6.71 -5.17
CA PRO A 162 21.55 -5.90 -4.14
C PRO A 162 21.69 -4.43 -4.54
N LEU A 163 20.64 -3.86 -5.13
CA LEU A 163 20.75 -2.51 -5.69
C LEU A 163 20.79 -1.40 -4.62
N ILE A 164 20.34 -1.67 -3.41
CA ILE A 164 20.42 -0.73 -2.28
C ILE A 164 21.35 -1.29 -1.18
N ASP A 165 21.27 -2.59 -0.90
CA ASP A 165 22.01 -3.21 0.20
C ASP A 165 23.52 -3.41 -0.07
N GLU A 166 23.99 -3.63 -1.30
CA GLU A 166 25.42 -3.90 -1.54
C GLU A 166 26.23 -2.62 -1.65
N LYS A 167 25.65 -1.56 -2.23
CA LYS A 167 26.30 -0.24 -2.22
C LYS A 167 26.32 0.36 -0.81
N LEU A 168 25.33 0.06 0.03
CA LEU A 168 25.36 0.40 1.45
C LEU A 168 26.34 -0.50 2.22
N ARG A 169 26.33 -1.82 2.01
CA ARG A 169 27.27 -2.77 2.66
C ARG A 169 28.73 -2.62 2.22
N GLN A 170 29.02 -2.22 0.98
CA GLN A 170 30.39 -1.94 0.52
C GLN A 170 30.88 -0.57 1.01
N LYS A 171 29.99 0.43 1.15
CA LYS A 171 30.34 1.69 1.84
C LYS A 171 30.48 1.50 3.35
N GLN A 172 29.80 0.52 3.93
CA GLN A 172 29.80 0.18 5.35
C GLN A 172 30.65 -1.06 5.59
N GLY A 173 31.96 -0.94 5.37
CA GLY A 173 32.91 -1.96 5.83
C GLY A 173 32.63 -2.29 7.30
N ASN A 174 32.32 -3.57 7.56
CA ASN A 174 32.10 -4.22 8.86
C ASN A 174 32.04 -3.28 10.09
N ASN A 175 30.83 -3.12 10.64
CA ASN A 175 30.49 -2.54 11.95
C ASN A 175 30.26 -1.02 12.02
N THR A 176 29.24 -0.53 11.33
CA THR A 176 28.68 0.81 11.61
C THR A 176 27.20 0.69 11.99
N HIS A 177 26.85 1.28 13.14
CA HIS A 177 25.49 1.32 13.69
C HIS A 177 24.54 2.02 12.69
N PHE A 178 23.25 1.66 12.68
CA PHE A 178 22.25 2.16 11.72
C PHE A 178 22.30 3.69 11.52
N THR A 179 22.59 4.44 12.57
CA THR A 179 22.73 5.90 12.53
C THR A 179 23.86 6.41 11.64
N ASP A 180 25.00 5.71 11.56
CA ASP A 180 26.10 6.07 10.66
C ASP A 180 25.77 5.66 9.21
N ALA A 181 25.04 4.56 9.05
CA ALA A 181 24.64 4.00 7.76
C ALA A 181 23.74 4.93 6.93
N VAL A 182 22.88 5.72 7.60
CA VAL A 182 21.99 6.71 6.98
C VAL A 182 22.51 8.15 7.06
N GLY A 183 23.77 8.36 7.52
CA GLY A 183 24.35 9.69 7.65
C GLY A 183 23.66 10.56 8.70
N LEU A 184 23.11 9.93 9.76
CA LEU A 184 22.28 10.57 10.78
C LEU A 184 23.04 11.00 12.04
N GLY A 185 24.35 11.24 11.92
CA GLY A 185 25.18 11.77 12.99
C GLY A 185 26.35 12.55 12.40
N ASN A 186 26.69 13.67 13.02
CA ASN A 186 27.92 14.41 12.70
C ASN A 186 29.00 14.01 13.70
N TYR A 187 30.21 13.84 13.19
CA TYR A 187 31.42 13.77 14.02
C TYR A 187 32.02 15.17 14.05
N ASP A 188 32.38 15.65 15.24
CA ASP A 188 33.17 16.88 15.35
C ASP A 188 34.59 16.64 14.77
N ASN A 189 35.35 17.73 14.56
CA ASN A 189 36.73 17.63 14.08
C ASN A 189 37.70 16.95 15.08
N GLN A 190 37.20 16.56 16.26
CA GLN A 190 37.93 15.87 17.33
C GLN A 190 37.49 14.40 17.48
N GLY A 191 36.56 13.92 16.64
CA GLY A 191 36.08 12.55 16.59
C GLY A 191 34.94 12.20 17.55
N ASN A 192 34.32 13.17 18.24
CA ASN A 192 33.18 12.94 19.11
C ASN A 192 31.87 12.93 18.32
N ARG A 193 30.98 12.00 18.67
CA ARG A 193 29.73 11.75 17.96
C ARG A 193 28.57 12.61 18.52
N HIS A 194 27.89 13.32 17.64
CA HIS A 194 26.66 14.05 17.96
C HIS A 194 25.46 13.46 17.21
N ASP A 195 24.43 13.04 17.95
CA ASP A 195 23.18 12.55 17.35
C ASP A 195 22.34 13.73 16.81
N LEU A 196 21.72 13.54 15.65
CA LEU A 196 20.90 14.59 15.02
C LEU A 196 19.70 15.02 15.88
N GLY A 197 19.44 16.33 15.89
CA GLY A 197 18.27 16.93 16.49
C GLY A 197 16.95 16.44 15.86
N VAL A 198 15.86 16.52 16.61
CA VAL A 198 14.53 16.04 16.20
C VAL A 198 14.04 16.71 14.91
N VAL A 199 14.36 18.00 14.73
CA VAL A 199 13.94 18.77 13.54
C VAL A 199 14.67 18.31 12.29
N ASP A 200 15.96 17.99 12.40
CA ASP A 200 16.76 17.51 11.27
C ASP A 200 16.37 16.09 10.86
N LYS A 201 16.01 15.24 11.82
CA LYS A 201 15.38 13.94 11.52
C LYS A 201 14.08 14.10 10.73
N LEU A 202 13.29 15.12 11.04
CA LEU A 202 12.06 15.42 10.32
C LEU A 202 12.33 15.89 8.88
N LYS A 203 13.34 16.74 8.66
CA LYS A 203 13.76 17.22 7.33
C LYS A 203 14.22 16.08 6.43
N LEU A 204 15.05 15.18 6.94
CA LEU A 204 15.53 14.01 6.21
C LEU A 204 14.40 13.05 5.81
N HIS A 205 13.40 12.85 6.67
CA HIS A 205 12.22 12.06 6.32
C HIS A 205 11.44 12.65 5.14
N HIS A 206 11.54 13.96 4.91
CA HIS A 206 10.87 14.67 3.83
C HIS A 206 11.81 14.98 2.65
N GLY A 207 13.03 14.42 2.64
CA GLY A 207 14.00 14.57 1.55
C GLY A 207 14.75 15.90 1.53
N PHE A 208 14.72 16.67 2.63
CA PHE A 208 15.48 17.92 2.79
C PHE A 208 16.82 17.66 3.50
N ASP A 209 17.81 18.50 3.19
CA ASP A 209 19.16 18.37 3.72
C ASP A 209 19.27 18.79 5.20
N VAL A 210 20.27 18.24 5.89
CA VAL A 210 20.52 18.47 7.31
C VAL A 210 21.18 19.81 7.56
N SER A 211 20.87 20.42 8.71
CA SER A 211 21.53 21.67 9.12
C SER A 211 23.02 21.39 9.39
N LYS A 212 23.93 22.15 8.78
CA LYS A 212 25.37 22.02 9.03
C LYS A 212 25.75 22.94 10.18
N ASP A 213 26.29 22.37 11.25
CA ASP A 213 26.94 23.15 12.30
C ASP A 213 28.30 23.65 11.77
N THR A 214 28.53 24.96 11.82
CA THR A 214 29.85 25.59 11.66
C THR A 214 30.62 25.56 12.97
#